data_AF-A0A946VDD6-F1
#
_entry.id   AF-A0A946VDD6-F1
#
_cell.length_a   1.000
_cell.length_b   1.000
_cell.length_c   1.000
_cell.angle_alpha   90.00
_cell.angle_beta   90.00
_cell.angle_gamma   90.00
#
_symmetry.space_group_name_H-M   'P 1'
#
loop_
_entity.id
_entity.type
_entity.pdbx_description
1 polymer ?
#
loop_
_entity_poly.entity_id
_entity_poly.type
_entity_poly.pdbx_seq_one_letter_code
_entity_poly.pdbx_strand_id
1 'polypeptide(L)'
;ADPSKRYYDSFDRREYRDDRHHRDHRDQRYRPRGRNRHEEYRFQHQSPNFSYQGKVRVARPDRVRWYRNVVIRRPHGHWYQGYAHYYRDNDAYKWLAFTAITLGILDFLNEEQQREHEAAQIAATSAPVGERIIWSEGHANGMVVATREGTSTAGRYCREFQQRVSIGGKSEEAYGTACRKPDGSWEVVSADNR
;
A
#
# COMPACT_ATOMS: atom_id res chain seq x y z
N ALA A 1 -6.56 -15.23 -32.11
CA ALA A 1 -7.83 -15.43 -31.39
C ALA A 1 -7.48 -15.88 -29.97
N ASP A 2 -7.68 -14.94 -29.05
CA ASP A 2 -7.62 -14.89 -27.59
C ASP A 2 -7.17 -13.44 -27.31
N PRO A 3 -8.10 -12.50 -27.05
CA PRO A 3 -7.80 -11.07 -27.08
C PRO A 3 -7.18 -10.52 -25.78
N SER A 4 -6.91 -11.36 -24.77
CA SER A 4 -6.48 -10.91 -23.43
C SER A 4 -4.95 -10.78 -23.24
N LYS A 5 -4.14 -11.24 -24.21
CA LYS A 5 -2.67 -11.38 -24.05
C LYS A 5 -1.82 -10.25 -24.64
N ARG A 6 -2.36 -9.06 -24.90
CA ARG A 6 -1.65 -8.00 -25.65
C ARG A 6 -1.31 -6.72 -24.89
N TYR A 7 -1.46 -6.65 -23.56
CA TYR A 7 -1.32 -5.36 -22.85
C TYR A 7 -0.09 -5.22 -21.93
N TYR A 8 0.78 -6.22 -21.84
CA TYR A 8 2.02 -6.14 -21.04
C TYR A 8 3.25 -6.25 -21.94
N ASP A 9 3.51 -5.21 -22.74
CA ASP A 9 4.83 -5.05 -23.33
C ASP A 9 5.05 -3.58 -23.74
N SER A 10 5.74 -2.83 -22.87
CA SER A 10 6.61 -1.69 -23.23
C SER A 10 6.88 -0.80 -22.02
N PHE A 11 7.86 -1.16 -21.18
CA PHE A 11 8.64 -0.15 -20.48
C PHE A 11 10.13 -0.52 -20.48
N ASP A 12 10.89 0.41 -21.06
CA ASP A 12 12.25 0.36 -21.58
C ASP A 12 13.28 0.08 -20.46
N ARG A 13 14.00 -1.04 -20.55
CA ARG A 13 15.16 -1.36 -19.70
C ARG A 13 16.34 -0.50 -20.15
N ARG A 14 16.64 0.58 -19.42
CA ARG A 14 17.92 1.28 -19.54
C ARG A 14 18.73 1.20 -18.27
N GLU A 15 19.92 0.63 -18.45
CA GLU A 15 21.02 0.42 -17.51
C GLU A 15 21.31 1.64 -16.63
N TYR A 16 21.51 1.41 -15.33
CA TYR A 16 22.30 2.31 -14.50
C TYR A 16 23.39 1.52 -13.78
N ARG A 17 24.63 1.90 -14.11
CA ARG A 17 25.89 1.36 -13.61
C ARG A 17 26.09 1.69 -12.13
N ASP A 18 26.70 0.71 -11.45
CA ASP A 18 27.20 0.70 -10.07
C ASP A 18 28.42 1.64 -9.96
N ASP A 19 28.39 2.62 -9.06
CA ASP A 19 29.59 3.36 -8.62
C ASP A 19 29.61 3.46 -7.09
N ARG A 20 30.42 2.60 -6.50
CA ARG A 20 30.77 2.58 -5.07
C ARG A 20 31.88 3.59 -4.80
N HIS A 21 31.68 4.45 -3.80
CA HIS A 21 32.81 5.10 -3.14
C HIS A 21 32.65 5.04 -1.61
N HIS A 22 33.46 4.16 -1.01
CA HIS A 22 33.86 4.22 0.39
C HIS A 22 34.59 5.53 0.68
N ARG A 23 34.29 6.17 1.81
CA ARG A 23 35.27 6.96 2.58
C ARG A 23 34.94 6.96 4.06
N ASP A 24 35.80 6.28 4.82
CA ASP A 24 35.99 6.42 6.26
C ASP A 24 36.49 7.83 6.61
N HIS A 25 35.96 8.46 7.67
CA HIS A 25 36.73 9.38 8.51
C HIS A 25 36.18 9.46 9.95
N ARG A 26 36.90 8.74 10.82
CA ARG A 26 37.26 8.93 12.24
C ARG A 26 36.75 10.17 13.01
N ASP A 27 36.29 9.85 14.23
CA ASP A 27 36.23 10.61 15.49
C ASP A 27 36.58 12.10 15.51
N GLN A 28 35.65 12.90 16.07
CA GLN A 28 36.00 14.02 16.94
C GLN A 28 34.90 14.29 17.97
N ARG A 29 35.28 14.14 19.25
CA ARG A 29 34.45 14.46 20.42
C ARG A 29 34.35 15.97 20.56
N TYR A 30 33.14 16.51 20.55
CA TYR A 30 32.85 17.83 21.09
C TYR A 30 31.55 17.78 21.88
N ARG A 31 31.62 18.03 23.20
CA ARG A 31 30.45 18.28 24.05
C ARG A 31 30.42 19.77 24.38
N PRO A 32 29.26 20.43 24.20
CA PRO A 32 28.84 21.45 25.14
C PRO A 32 27.44 21.17 25.71
N ARG A 33 27.31 21.36 27.03
CA ARG A 33 26.03 21.52 27.74
C ARG A 33 25.43 22.88 27.38
N GLY A 34 24.13 22.95 27.12
CA GLY A 34 23.42 24.23 27.01
C GLY A 34 21.98 24.06 26.53
N ARG A 35 21.03 24.60 27.29
CA ARG A 35 19.58 24.43 27.14
C ARG A 35 18.97 25.17 25.93
N ASN A 36 17.87 24.58 25.45
CA ASN A 36 16.69 25.19 24.82
C ASN A 36 16.85 25.85 23.44
N ARG A 37 16.38 25.15 22.40
CA ARG A 37 15.20 25.48 21.57
C ARG A 37 15.21 24.63 20.30
N HIS A 38 14.95 23.33 20.44
CA HIS A 38 14.31 22.62 19.34
C HIS A 38 12.82 22.75 19.63
N GLU A 39 12.15 23.60 18.86
CA GLU A 39 10.73 23.40 18.58
C GLU A 39 10.60 21.99 18.00
N GLU A 40 10.43 21.07 18.93
CA GLU A 40 9.93 19.73 18.71
C GLU A 40 8.58 19.97 18.04
N TYR A 41 8.55 19.91 16.70
CA TYR A 41 7.33 19.71 15.94
C TYR A 41 6.78 18.34 16.36
N ARG A 42 6.20 18.29 17.56
CA ARG A 42 5.29 17.25 18.01
C ARG A 42 4.03 17.41 17.17
N PHE A 43 4.12 16.97 15.92
CA PHE A 43 2.94 16.41 15.29
C PHE A 43 2.53 15.27 16.21
N GLN A 44 1.39 15.44 16.87
CA GLN A 44 0.77 14.43 17.70
C GLN A 44 0.54 13.18 16.84
N HIS A 45 1.53 12.29 16.79
CA HIS A 45 1.41 10.97 16.19
C HIS A 45 0.58 10.08 17.13
N GLN A 46 -0.65 10.47 17.43
CA GLN A 46 -1.64 9.45 17.74
C GLN A 46 -1.82 8.68 16.44
N SER A 47 -1.39 7.42 16.43
CA SER A 47 -1.75 6.48 15.38
C SER A 47 -3.27 6.61 15.19
N PRO A 48 -3.77 7.04 14.03
CA PRO A 48 -5.21 7.26 13.90
C PRO A 48 -5.95 5.97 14.27
N ASN A 49 -6.96 6.08 15.14
CA ASN A 49 -7.80 4.96 15.50
C ASN A 49 -8.50 4.45 14.23
N PHE A 50 -8.36 3.17 13.91
CA PHE A 50 -9.00 2.57 12.75
C PHE A 50 -9.91 1.42 13.18
N SER A 51 -11.14 1.40 12.66
CA SER A 51 -12.10 0.34 12.92
C SER A 51 -11.84 -0.84 11.99
N TYR A 52 -11.45 -1.97 12.58
CA TYR A 52 -11.42 -3.28 11.95
C TYR A 52 -12.52 -4.13 12.59
N GLN A 53 -13.53 -4.57 11.82
CA GLN A 53 -14.71 -5.26 12.33
C GLN A 53 -15.42 -4.51 13.48
N GLY A 54 -15.52 -3.18 13.39
CA GLY A 54 -16.09 -2.33 14.43
C GLY A 54 -15.25 -2.22 15.72
N LYS A 55 -14.06 -2.83 15.78
CA LYS A 55 -13.10 -2.70 16.88
C LYS A 55 -11.93 -1.83 16.46
N VAL A 56 -11.59 -0.82 17.28
CA VAL A 56 -10.40 0.00 17.05
C VAL A 56 -9.16 -0.89 17.24
N ARG A 57 -8.45 -1.22 16.16
CA ARG A 57 -7.16 -1.91 16.25
C ARG A 57 -6.04 -0.93 15.95
N VAL A 58 -5.11 -0.81 16.90
CA VAL A 58 -3.89 -0.03 16.73
C VAL A 58 -2.90 -0.92 15.99
N ALA A 59 -2.63 -0.60 14.71
CA ALA A 59 -1.52 -1.22 13.98
C ALA A 59 -0.22 -1.00 14.78
N ARG A 60 0.66 -2.00 14.82
CA ARG A 60 1.93 -1.85 15.55
C ARG A 60 2.68 -0.62 15.01
N PRO A 61 3.29 0.23 15.87
CA PRO A 61 3.88 1.48 15.42
C PRO A 61 4.96 1.32 14.33
N ASP A 62 5.71 0.22 14.36
CA ASP A 62 6.71 -0.17 13.35
C ASP A 62 6.09 -0.52 12.00
N ARG A 63 4.79 -0.87 11.97
CA ARG A 63 4.02 -1.20 10.76
C ARG A 63 3.22 -0.01 10.22
N VAL A 64 3.50 1.20 10.71
CA VAL A 64 2.87 2.45 10.28
C VAL A 64 3.94 3.44 9.86
N ARG A 65 3.79 4.02 8.66
CA ARG A 65 4.63 5.12 8.19
C ARG A 65 3.78 6.19 7.52
N TRP A 66 4.38 7.37 7.34
CA TRP A 66 3.74 8.50 6.71
C TRP A 66 4.51 8.90 5.46
N TYR A 67 3.79 9.16 4.38
CA TYR A 67 4.36 9.76 3.17
C TYR A 67 3.40 10.86 2.69
N ARG A 68 3.86 12.11 2.68
CA ARG A 68 3.01 13.29 2.44
C ARG A 68 1.82 13.29 3.42
N ASN A 69 0.60 13.30 2.90
CA ASN A 69 -0.67 13.22 3.63
C ASN A 69 -1.31 11.82 3.58
N VAL A 70 -0.51 10.77 3.30
CA VAL A 70 -0.97 9.38 3.23
C VAL A 70 -0.40 8.62 4.43
N VAL A 71 -1.31 8.03 5.21
CA VAL A 71 -0.96 7.06 6.26
C VAL A 71 -0.84 5.70 5.61
N ILE A 72 0.31 5.09 5.78
CA ILE A 72 0.64 3.78 5.19
C ILE A 72 0.65 2.80 6.34
N ARG A 73 -0.28 1.86 6.32
CA ARG A 73 -0.45 0.86 7.38
C ARG A 73 -0.35 -0.49 6.74
N ARG A 74 0.68 -1.25 7.11
CA ARG A 74 0.88 -2.58 6.55
C ARG A 74 0.96 -3.61 7.66
N PRO A 75 -0.18 -4.02 8.25
CA PRO A 75 -0.18 -5.01 9.34
C PRO A 75 0.38 -6.37 8.93
N HIS A 76 0.16 -6.77 7.67
CA HIS A 76 0.63 -8.02 7.06
C HIS A 76 1.39 -7.78 5.75
N GLY A 77 2.20 -8.76 5.35
CA GLY A 77 3.02 -8.77 4.14
C GLY A 77 4.39 -8.11 4.30
N HIS A 78 5.14 -8.10 3.21
CA HIS A 78 6.49 -7.55 3.10
C HIS A 78 6.53 -6.04 3.24
N TRP A 79 7.63 -5.54 3.82
CA TRP A 79 7.87 -4.12 4.01
C TRP A 79 8.87 -3.59 2.98
N TYR A 80 8.38 -2.85 2.00
CA TYR A 80 9.21 -2.18 0.99
C TYR A 80 8.67 -0.79 0.64
N GLN A 81 9.50 0.02 0.01
CA GLN A 81 9.07 1.30 -0.55
C GLN A 81 8.23 1.07 -1.82
N GLY A 82 7.32 2.01 -2.07
CA GLY A 82 6.44 1.96 -3.21
C GLY A 82 5.23 1.04 -3.02
N TYR A 83 4.58 0.74 -4.14
CA TYR A 83 3.33 -0.03 -4.21
C TYR A 83 3.19 -0.64 -5.61
N ALA A 84 2.87 -1.93 -5.71
CA ALA A 84 2.85 -2.65 -6.98
C ALA A 84 4.18 -2.50 -7.74
N HIS A 85 4.17 -2.17 -9.03
CA HIS A 85 5.37 -1.93 -9.84
C HIS A 85 6.00 -0.54 -9.68
N TYR A 86 5.43 0.31 -8.82
CA TYR A 86 6.05 1.58 -8.46
C TYR A 86 6.98 1.35 -7.28
N TYR A 87 8.29 1.31 -7.51
CA TYR A 87 9.29 0.98 -6.48
C TYR A 87 9.64 2.14 -5.53
N ARG A 88 9.18 3.35 -5.84
CA ARG A 88 9.39 4.55 -5.01
C ARG A 88 8.05 5.08 -4.53
N ASP A 89 8.02 5.56 -3.29
CA ASP A 89 6.81 6.16 -2.72
C ASP A 89 6.30 7.36 -3.51
N ASN A 90 7.21 8.13 -4.12
CA ASN A 90 6.86 9.28 -4.93
C ASN A 90 6.00 8.92 -6.15
N ASP A 91 6.20 7.73 -6.70
CA ASP A 91 5.48 7.26 -7.88
C ASP A 91 4.22 6.48 -7.47
N ALA A 92 4.26 5.88 -6.28
CA ALA A 92 3.19 5.07 -5.71
C ALA A 92 2.17 5.85 -4.84
N TYR A 93 2.45 7.11 -4.49
CA TYR A 93 1.75 7.83 -3.41
C TYR A 93 0.23 7.83 -3.51
N LYS A 94 -0.31 7.71 -4.73
CA LYS A 94 -1.75 7.65 -4.95
C LYS A 94 -2.39 6.41 -4.32
N TRP A 95 -1.67 5.30 -4.21
CA TRP A 95 -2.23 4.00 -3.81
C TRP A 95 -1.68 3.46 -2.49
N LEU A 96 -0.68 4.11 -1.88
CA LEU A 96 -0.05 3.62 -0.65
C LEU A 96 -1.04 3.36 0.50
N ALA A 97 -2.19 4.03 0.53
CA ALA A 97 -3.24 3.79 1.53
C ALA A 97 -3.87 2.39 1.44
N PHE A 98 -3.89 1.75 0.27
CA PHE A 98 -4.49 0.42 0.08
C PHE A 98 -3.78 -0.68 0.88
N THR A 99 -2.56 -0.42 1.38
CA THR A 99 -1.90 -1.27 2.38
C THR A 99 -2.78 -1.58 3.60
N ALA A 100 -3.73 -0.69 3.91
CA ALA A 100 -4.67 -0.87 5.03
C ALA A 100 -5.79 -1.89 4.76
N ILE A 101 -6.12 -2.20 3.49
CA ILE A 101 -7.00 -3.31 3.12
C ILE A 101 -6.09 -4.54 2.99
N THR A 102 -5.72 -5.12 4.12
CA THR A 102 -4.68 -6.17 4.21
C THR A 102 -5.31 -7.54 4.46
N LEU A 103 -4.58 -8.64 4.29
CA LEU A 103 -5.01 -10.00 4.68
C LEU A 103 -3.91 -10.65 5.52
N GLY A 104 -4.25 -11.54 6.44
CA GLY A 104 -3.26 -12.29 7.21
C GLY A 104 -2.38 -13.14 6.30
N ILE A 105 -2.99 -13.72 5.27
CA ILE A 105 -2.31 -14.55 4.27
C ILE A 105 -1.20 -13.82 3.50
N LEU A 106 -1.19 -12.47 3.49
CA LEU A 106 -0.12 -11.71 2.83
C LEU A 106 1.26 -11.92 3.47
N ASP A 107 1.33 -12.33 4.75
CA ASP A 107 2.60 -12.65 5.42
C ASP A 107 3.34 -13.84 4.77
N PHE A 108 2.67 -14.61 3.91
CA PHE A 108 3.23 -15.78 3.22
C PHE A 108 3.52 -15.54 1.73
N LEU A 109 3.17 -14.37 1.18
CA LEU A 109 3.58 -13.99 -0.17
C LEU A 109 5.04 -13.55 -0.14
N ASN A 110 5.77 -13.82 -1.22
CA ASN A 110 7.03 -13.13 -1.49
C ASN A 110 6.78 -11.70 -2.02
N GLU A 111 7.84 -10.89 -2.18
CA GLU A 111 7.71 -9.51 -2.65
C GLU A 111 7.05 -9.40 -4.03
N GLU A 112 7.42 -10.25 -4.99
CA GLU A 112 6.89 -10.23 -6.35
C GLU A 112 5.39 -10.55 -6.36
N GLN A 113 4.98 -11.62 -5.67
CA GLN A 113 3.59 -12.02 -5.51
C GLN A 113 2.76 -10.92 -4.84
N GLN A 114 3.31 -10.25 -3.83
CA GLN A 114 2.63 -9.14 -3.18
C GLN A 114 2.50 -7.93 -4.11
N ARG A 115 3.51 -7.64 -4.94
CA ARG A 115 3.44 -6.56 -5.93
C ARG A 115 2.38 -6.84 -7.00
N GLU A 116 2.20 -8.09 -7.43
CA GLU A 116 1.13 -8.48 -8.36
C GLU A 116 -0.26 -8.30 -7.74
N HIS A 117 -0.42 -8.68 -6.47
CA HIS A 117 -1.64 -8.40 -5.72
C HIS A 117 -1.93 -6.89 -5.65
N GLU A 118 -0.92 -6.08 -5.32
CA GLU A 118 -1.02 -4.62 -5.26
C GLU A 118 -1.34 -4.01 -6.63
N ALA A 119 -0.79 -4.57 -7.72
CA ALA A 119 -1.08 -4.16 -9.09
C ALA A 119 -2.56 -4.39 -9.43
N ALA A 120 -3.12 -5.54 -9.03
CA ALA A 120 -4.54 -5.81 -9.17
C ALA A 120 -5.41 -4.81 -8.39
N GLN A 121 -4.98 -4.37 -7.21
CA GLN A 121 -5.67 -3.31 -6.46
C GLN A 121 -5.63 -1.98 -7.21
N ILE A 122 -4.48 -1.59 -7.78
CA ILE A 122 -4.37 -0.38 -8.63
C ILE A 122 -5.37 -0.45 -9.79
N ALA A 123 -5.38 -1.55 -10.54
CA ALA A 123 -6.28 -1.72 -11.69
C ALA A 123 -7.76 -1.63 -11.29
N ALA A 124 -8.14 -2.23 -10.15
CA ALA A 124 -9.51 -2.17 -9.63
C ALA A 124 -9.96 -0.73 -9.28
N THR A 125 -9.03 0.22 -9.08
CA THR A 125 -9.38 1.62 -8.80
C THR A 125 -10.01 2.34 -9.99
N SER A 126 -9.80 1.85 -11.21
CA SER A 126 -10.34 2.41 -12.45
C SER A 126 -11.19 1.45 -13.27
N ALA A 127 -11.20 0.16 -12.93
CA ALA A 127 -12.02 -0.83 -13.61
C ALA A 127 -13.54 -0.55 -13.48
N PRO A 128 -14.40 -1.01 -14.39
CA PRO A 128 -15.84 -1.06 -14.18
C PRO A 128 -16.23 -1.75 -12.87
N VAL A 129 -17.32 -1.30 -12.24
CA VAL A 129 -17.88 -1.97 -11.06
C VAL A 129 -18.30 -3.39 -11.43
N GLY A 130 -17.92 -4.37 -10.61
CA GLY A 130 -18.17 -5.79 -10.86
C GLY A 130 -17.10 -6.50 -11.71
N GLU A 131 -16.16 -5.76 -12.31
CA GLU A 131 -15.06 -6.37 -13.06
C GLU A 131 -14.03 -7.00 -12.10
N ARG A 132 -13.74 -8.28 -12.33
CA ARG A 132 -12.79 -9.05 -11.52
C ARG A 132 -11.39 -8.94 -12.12
N ILE A 133 -10.50 -8.26 -11.43
CA ILE A 133 -9.08 -8.21 -11.78
C ILE A 133 -8.40 -9.44 -11.16
N ILE A 134 -7.96 -10.37 -12.00
CA ILE A 134 -7.29 -11.60 -11.58
C ILE A 134 -5.78 -11.40 -11.67
N TRP A 135 -5.05 -11.92 -10.69
CA TRP A 135 -3.59 -11.99 -10.70
C TRP A 135 -3.11 -13.39 -10.27
N SER A 136 -1.93 -13.78 -10.72
CA SER A 136 -1.32 -15.06 -10.40
C SER A 136 0.19 -14.95 -10.52
N GLU A 137 0.92 -15.39 -9.50
CA GLU A 137 2.38 -15.39 -9.48
C GLU A 137 2.92 -16.58 -8.67
N GLY A 138 3.73 -17.40 -9.33
CA GLY A 138 4.18 -18.70 -8.81
C GLY A 138 3.03 -19.57 -8.30
N HIS A 139 3.03 -19.85 -7.00
CA HIS A 139 2.04 -20.69 -6.31
C HIS A 139 0.94 -19.90 -5.57
N ALA A 140 0.89 -18.58 -5.79
CA ALA A 140 -0.09 -17.68 -5.20
C ALA A 140 -0.94 -17.04 -6.31
N ASN A 141 -2.22 -16.84 -6.02
CA ASN A 141 -3.13 -16.19 -6.96
C ASN A 141 -4.24 -15.48 -6.21
N GLY A 142 -4.97 -14.61 -6.91
CA GLY A 142 -6.07 -13.91 -6.28
C GLY A 142 -6.88 -13.07 -7.23
N MET A 143 -7.75 -12.26 -6.63
CA MET A 143 -8.55 -11.29 -7.35
C MET A 143 -8.82 -10.05 -6.52
N VAL A 144 -9.07 -8.94 -7.22
CA VAL A 144 -9.62 -7.71 -6.66
C VAL A 144 -10.80 -7.28 -7.52
N VAL A 145 -11.90 -6.87 -6.90
CA VAL A 145 -13.09 -6.36 -7.58
C VAL A 145 -13.56 -5.10 -6.86
N ALA A 146 -13.91 -4.08 -7.62
CA ALA A 146 -14.67 -2.97 -7.08
C ALA A 146 -16.16 -3.34 -7.09
N THR A 147 -16.76 -3.49 -5.91
CA THR A 147 -18.15 -3.96 -5.75
C THR A 147 -19.16 -2.82 -5.86
N ARG A 148 -18.73 -1.59 -5.55
CA ARG A 148 -19.58 -0.40 -5.56
C ARG A 148 -18.74 0.84 -5.74
N GLU A 149 -19.35 1.88 -6.30
CA GLU A 149 -18.81 3.23 -6.29
C GLU A 149 -19.88 4.24 -5.87
N GLY A 150 -19.46 5.45 -5.48
CA GLY A 150 -20.37 6.52 -5.10
C GLY A 150 -19.64 7.74 -4.57
N THR A 151 -20.40 8.65 -3.97
CA THR A 151 -19.88 9.90 -3.42
C THR A 151 -20.17 9.94 -1.91
N SER A 152 -19.14 10.23 -1.11
CA SER A 152 -19.30 10.46 0.33
C SER A 152 -20.09 11.74 0.63
N THR A 153 -20.55 11.90 1.87
CA THR A 153 -21.20 13.14 2.35
C THR A 153 -20.32 14.39 2.17
N ALA A 154 -19.00 14.22 2.16
CA ALA A 154 -18.02 15.28 1.91
C ALA A 154 -17.72 15.51 0.41
N GLY A 155 -18.49 14.91 -0.52
CA GLY A 155 -18.32 15.10 -1.95
C GLY A 155 -17.16 14.31 -2.58
N ARG A 156 -16.48 13.43 -1.83
CA ARG A 156 -15.37 12.62 -2.37
C ARG A 156 -15.86 11.37 -3.07
N TYR A 157 -15.29 11.07 -4.22
CA TYR A 157 -15.50 9.80 -4.92
C TYR A 157 -14.94 8.63 -4.11
N CYS A 158 -15.76 7.62 -3.85
CA CYS A 158 -15.41 6.45 -3.07
C CYS A 158 -15.75 5.16 -3.80
N ARG A 159 -14.97 4.12 -3.56
CA ARG A 159 -15.17 2.77 -4.10
C ARG A 159 -15.04 1.75 -2.98
N GLU A 160 -15.87 0.71 -3.05
CA GLU A 160 -15.76 -0.48 -2.23
C GLU A 160 -15.01 -1.56 -3.00
N PHE A 161 -14.12 -2.24 -2.30
CA PHE A 161 -13.28 -3.28 -2.84
C PHE A 161 -13.51 -4.56 -2.07
N GLN A 162 -13.59 -5.67 -2.80
CA GLN A 162 -13.44 -7.00 -2.27
C GLN A 162 -12.19 -7.60 -2.92
N GLN A 163 -11.36 -8.24 -2.09
CA GLN A 163 -10.19 -8.96 -2.57
C GLN A 163 -10.13 -10.35 -1.96
N ARG A 164 -9.59 -11.30 -2.73
CA ARG A 164 -9.33 -12.68 -2.30
C ARG A 164 -7.92 -13.05 -2.69
N VAL A 165 -7.18 -13.66 -1.77
CA VAL A 165 -5.84 -14.20 -2.04
C VAL A 165 -5.81 -15.66 -1.63
N SER A 166 -5.18 -16.49 -2.45
CA SER A 166 -5.05 -17.92 -2.28
C SER A 166 -3.58 -18.35 -2.37
N ILE A 167 -3.13 -19.17 -1.41
CA ILE A 167 -1.79 -19.75 -1.36
C ILE A 167 -1.90 -21.18 -0.84
N GLY A 168 -1.38 -22.17 -1.58
CA GLY A 168 -1.29 -23.55 -1.09
C GLY A 168 -2.63 -24.16 -0.64
N GLY A 169 -3.73 -23.84 -1.33
CA GLY A 169 -5.07 -24.34 -1.02
C GLY A 169 -5.80 -23.61 0.12
N LYS A 170 -5.17 -22.62 0.77
CA LYS A 170 -5.81 -21.71 1.72
C LYS A 170 -6.20 -20.42 1.00
N SER A 171 -7.32 -19.82 1.38
CA SER A 171 -7.77 -18.54 0.85
C SER A 171 -8.31 -17.64 1.96
N GLU A 172 -8.09 -16.34 1.82
CA GLU A 172 -8.65 -15.30 2.69
C GLU A 172 -9.30 -14.19 1.87
N GLU A 173 -10.28 -13.51 2.47
CA GLU A 173 -10.98 -12.39 1.86
C GLU A 173 -10.95 -11.13 2.73
N ALA A 174 -10.85 -9.98 2.07
CA ALA A 174 -10.90 -8.68 2.70
C ALA A 174 -11.78 -7.75 1.90
N TYR A 175 -12.38 -6.83 2.62
CA TYR A 175 -13.25 -5.79 2.12
C TYR A 175 -12.71 -4.46 2.59
N GLY A 176 -12.89 -3.42 1.79
CA GLY A 176 -12.57 -2.09 2.24
C GLY A 176 -13.20 -1.02 1.38
N THR A 177 -13.41 0.15 1.97
CA THR A 177 -13.84 1.34 1.25
C THR A 177 -12.70 2.33 1.20
N ALA A 178 -12.40 2.82 0.00
CA ALA A 178 -11.44 3.89 -0.18
C ALA A 178 -12.07 5.08 -0.89
N CYS A 179 -11.69 6.29 -0.48
CA CYS A 179 -12.15 7.55 -1.04
C CYS A 179 -10.97 8.32 -1.63
N ARG A 180 -11.15 8.85 -2.84
CA ARG A 180 -10.15 9.65 -3.53
C ARG A 180 -10.10 11.08 -2.95
N LYS A 181 -8.92 11.52 -2.56
CA LYS A 181 -8.63 12.88 -2.08
C LYS A 181 -8.45 13.85 -3.27
N PRO A 182 -8.52 15.18 -3.04
CA PRO A 182 -8.34 16.17 -4.10
C PRO A 182 -6.99 16.10 -4.82
N ASP A 183 -5.93 15.64 -4.14
CA ASP A 183 -4.60 15.44 -4.71
C ASP A 183 -4.46 14.14 -5.55
N GLY A 184 -5.56 13.39 -5.70
CA GLY A 184 -5.62 12.14 -6.45
C GLY A 184 -5.16 10.91 -5.67
N SER A 185 -4.69 11.06 -4.42
CA SER A 185 -4.37 9.91 -3.58
C SER A 185 -5.59 9.33 -2.90
N TRP A 186 -5.57 8.02 -2.66
CA TRP A 186 -6.65 7.32 -1.99
C TRP A 186 -6.48 7.39 -0.47
N GLU A 187 -7.60 7.35 0.23
CA GLU A 187 -7.68 7.18 1.68
C GLU A 187 -8.61 6.00 1.95
N VAL A 188 -8.12 4.99 2.68
CA VAL A 188 -8.94 3.87 3.14
C VAL A 188 -9.72 4.32 4.38
N VAL A 189 -11.05 4.38 4.26
CA VAL A 189 -11.95 4.83 5.33
C VAL A 189 -12.55 3.68 6.14
N SER A 190 -12.54 2.46 5.58
CA SER A 190 -12.91 1.23 6.27
C SER A 190 -12.19 0.02 5.64
N ALA A 191 -11.86 -0.98 6.46
CA ALA A 191 -11.26 -2.23 6.02
C ALA A 191 -11.59 -3.33 7.03
N ASP A 192 -12.11 -4.44 6.51
CA ASP A 192 -12.54 -5.60 7.28
C ASP A 192 -12.03 -6.87 6.61
N ASN A 193 -11.46 -7.80 7.37
CA ASN A 193 -11.16 -9.14 6.86
C ASN A 193 -12.15 -10.13 7.45
N ARG A 194 -12.51 -11.15 6.68
CA ARG A 194 -13.34 -12.27 7.13
C ARG A 194 -12.54 -13.54 7.21
#